data_AF-A0A2J7ZG62-F1
#
_entry.id   AF-A0A2J7ZG62-F1
#
_cell.length_a   1.000
_cell.length_b   1.000
_cell.length_c   1.000
_cell.angle_alpha   90.00
_cell.angle_beta   90.00
_cell.angle_gamma   90.00
#
_symmetry.space_group_name_H-M   'P 1'
#
loop_
_entity.id
_entity.type
_entity.pdbx_description
1 polymer ?
#
loop_
_entity_poly.entity_id
_entity_poly.type
_entity_poly.pdbx_seq_one_letter_code
_entity_poly.pdbx_strand_id
1 'polypeptide(L)' 'ADEEEIEEEVKKKSVTPDAMGAKTLCLPFDAPPLPEGTTCFYSGKPAKNWALWGRSY' A
#
# COMPACT_ATOMS: atom_id res chain seq x y z
N ALA A 1 -2.02 -14.35 1.97
CA ALA A 1 -1.01 -13.31 1.98
C ALA A 1 -0.97 -12.61 3.32
N ASP A 2 0.19 -12.70 3.95
CA ASP A 2 0.59 -11.81 5.04
C ASP A 2 0.74 -10.37 4.51
N GLU A 3 0.68 -9.36 5.38
CA GLU A 3 0.81 -7.96 4.95
C GLU A 3 2.18 -7.66 4.36
N GLU A 4 3.24 -8.28 4.89
CA GLU A 4 4.59 -8.15 4.37
C GLU A 4 4.71 -8.70 2.94
N GLU A 5 4.05 -9.83 2.67
CA GLU A 5 4.01 -10.41 1.33
C GLU A 5 3.30 -9.48 0.34
N ILE A 6 2.21 -8.82 0.77
CA ILE A 6 1.50 -7.84 -0.04
C ILE A 6 2.40 -6.64 -0.36
N GLU A 7 3.15 -6.12 0.61
CA GLU A 7 4.06 -5.00 0.35
C GLU A 7 5.15 -5.37 -0.66
N GLU A 8 5.74 -6.56 -0.52
CA GLU A 8 6.75 -7.06 -1.45
C GLU A 8 6.20 -7.31 -2.86
N GLU A 9 4.97 -7.82 -2.98
CA GLU A 9 4.33 -7.99 -4.28
C GLU A 9 3.97 -6.65 -4.94
N VAL A 10 3.45 -5.69 -4.17
CA VAL A 10 3.17 -4.32 -4.68
C VAL A 10 4.45 -3.67 -5.17
N LYS A 11 5.54 -3.80 -4.40
CA LYS A 11 6.86 -3.31 -4.80
C LYS A 11 7.32 -3.94 -6.11
N LYS A 12 7.30 -5.27 -6.21
CA LYS A 12 7.72 -5.99 -7.43
C LYS A 12 6.87 -5.63 -8.65
N LYS A 13 5.55 -5.53 -8.49
CA LYS A 13 4.62 -5.23 -9.59
C LYS A 13 4.64 -3.78 -10.06
N SER A 14 5.11 -2.85 -9.23
CA SER A 14 5.13 -1.41 -9.53
C SER A 14 6.50 -0.89 -10.00
N VAL A 15 7.48 -1.77 -10.22
CA VAL A 15 8.76 -1.45 -10.86
C VAL A 15 8.52 -0.99 -12.30
N THR A 16 9.16 0.09 -12.72
CA THR A 16 9.23 0.51 -14.13
C THR A 16 10.70 0.62 -14.56
N PRO A 17 11.02 0.67 -15.87
CA PRO A 17 12.40 0.75 -16.34
C PRO A 17 13.20 1.94 -15.77
N ASP A 18 12.49 3.00 -15.42
CA ASP A 18 13.01 4.27 -14.93
C ASP A 18 13.00 4.41 -13.39
N ALA A 19 12.38 3.49 -12.64
CA ALA A 19 12.34 3.61 -11.18
C ALA A 19 12.04 2.30 -10.42
N MET A 20 12.48 2.29 -9.15
CA MET A 20 12.16 1.22 -8.20
C MET A 20 10.66 1.14 -7.89
N GLY A 21 10.26 -0.03 -7.38
CA GLY A 21 8.89 -0.30 -6.93
C GLY A 21 8.44 0.64 -5.81
N ALA A 22 7.14 0.93 -5.79
CA ALA A 22 6.51 1.66 -4.70
C ALA A 22 6.54 0.86 -3.41
N LYS A 23 6.71 1.55 -2.29
CA LYS A 23 6.62 1.01 -0.93
C LYS A 23 5.69 1.87 -0.08
N THR A 24 5.28 1.36 1.07
CA THR A 24 4.62 2.16 2.10
C THR A 24 5.60 3.22 2.61
N LEU A 25 5.21 4.50 2.51
CA LEU A 25 6.01 5.64 2.97
C LEU A 25 5.68 5.98 4.42
N CYS A 26 4.39 6.10 4.73
CA CYS A 26 3.90 6.40 6.07
C CYS A 26 2.41 6.07 6.22
N LEU A 27 1.96 6.06 7.48
CA LEU A 27 0.55 6.11 7.84
C LEU A 27 0.24 7.57 8.22
N PRO A 28 -0.55 8.31 7.43
CA PRO A 28 -0.84 9.71 7.73
C PRO A 28 -1.56 9.84 9.08
N PHE A 29 -1.15 10.80 9.92
CA PHE A 29 -1.80 11.04 11.21
C PHE A 29 -3.22 11.61 11.04
N ASP A 30 -3.41 12.53 10.09
CA ASP A 30 -4.71 13.14 9.76
C ASP A 30 -5.38 12.43 8.58
N ALA A 31 -5.40 11.10 8.60
CA ALA A 31 -6.10 10.33 7.58
C ALA A 31 -7.63 10.43 7.77
N PRO A 32 -8.42 10.48 6.69
CA PRO A 32 -9.88 10.48 6.79
C PRO A 32 -10.39 9.17 7.41
N PRO A 33 -11.61 9.14 7.97
CA PRO A 33 -12.20 7.90 8.47
C PRO A 33 -12.29 6.87 7.35
N LEU A 34 -11.95 5.61 7.66
CA LEU A 34 -12.04 4.49 6.72
C LEU A 34 -13.49 4.00 6.66
N PRO A 35 -14.20 4.09 5.53
CA PRO A 35 -15.58 3.63 5.43
C PRO A 35 -15.72 2.12 5.71
N GLU A 36 -16.82 1.72 6.35
CA GLU A 36 -17.11 0.30 6.57
C GLU A 36 -17.20 -0.45 5.23
N GLY A 37 -16.60 -1.64 5.19
CA GLY A 37 -16.52 -2.45 3.97
C GLY A 37 -15.41 -2.04 2.99
N THR A 38 -14.60 -1.02 3.30
CA THR A 38 -13.43 -0.69 2.48
C THR A 38 -12.45 -1.85 2.45
N THR A 39 -12.03 -2.24 1.25
CA THR A 39 -11.06 -3.32 1.04
C THR A 39 -9.68 -2.77 0.71
N CYS A 40 -8.65 -3.55 1.06
CA CYS A 40 -7.28 -3.32 0.64
C CYS A 40 -7.21 -3.36 -0.88
N PHE A 41 -6.65 -2.30 -1.48
CA PHE A 41 -6.55 -2.11 -2.93
C PHE A 41 -5.84 -3.27 -3.65
N TYR A 42 -5.02 -4.04 -2.93
CA TYR A 42 -4.26 -5.15 -3.48
C TYR A 42 -4.84 -6.51 -3.11
N SER A 43 -5.05 -6.77 -1.82
CA SER A 43 -5.43 -8.12 -1.34
C SER A 43 -6.94 -8.40 -1.34
N GLY A 44 -7.78 -7.36 -1.48
CA GLY A 44 -9.23 -7.48 -1.37
C GLY A 44 -9.75 -7.78 0.04
N LYS A 45 -8.87 -7.98 1.03
CA LYS A 45 -9.23 -8.13 2.44
C LYS A 45 -9.74 -6.81 3.03
N PRO A 46 -10.47 -6.80 4.16
CA PRO A 46 -10.83 -5.56 4.85
C PRO A 46 -9.61 -4.68 5.11
N ALA A 47 -9.67 -3.40 4.72
CA ALA A 47 -8.61 -2.45 4.98
C ALA A 47 -8.54 -2.09 6.47
N LYS A 48 -7.33 -1.90 6.99
CA LYS A 48 -7.09 -1.56 8.40
C LYS A 48 -6.91 -0.06 8.62
N ASN A 49 -6.25 0.63 7.69
CA ASN A 49 -5.90 2.04 7.76
C ASN A 49 -5.58 2.57 6.36
N TRP A 50 -5.45 3.90 6.25
CA TRP A 50 -4.85 4.53 5.09
C TRP A 50 -3.32 4.43 5.16
N ALA A 51 -2.69 4.20 4.02
CA ALA A 51 -1.24 4.16 3.87
C ALA A 51 -0.85 4.96 2.62
N LEU A 52 0.17 5.81 2.73
CA LEU A 52 0.71 6.50 1.58
C LEU A 52 1.73 5.60 0.89
N TRP A 53 1.49 5.27 -0.38
CA TRP A 53 2.40 4.48 -1.20
C TRP A 53 3.14 5.37 -2.18
N GLY A 54 4.42 5.10 -2.38
CA GLY A 54 5.20 5.83 -3.36
C GLY A 54 6.60 5.28 -3.56
N ARG A 55 7.29 5.83 -4.55
CA ARG A 55 8.70 5.55 -4.81
C ARG A 55 9.53 6.48 -3.93
N SER A 56 10.53 5.93 -3.24
CA SER A 56 11.52 6.75 -2.54
C SER A 56 12.87 6.62 -3.24
N TYR A 57 13.66 7.69 -3.13
CA TYR A 57 15.10 7.63 -3.36
C TYR A 57 15.78 6.79 -2.28
#